data_AF-A0A2V6LT18-F1
#
_entry.id   AF-A0A2V6LT18-F1
#
_cell.length_a   1.000
_cell.length_b   1.000
_cell.length_c   1.000
_cell.angle_alpha   90.00
_cell.angle_beta   90.00
_cell.angle_gamma   90.00
#
_symmetry.space_group_name_H-M   'P 1'
#
loop_
_entity.id
_entity.type
_entity.pdbx_description
1 polymer ?
#
loop_
_entity_poly.entity_id
_entity_poly.type
_entity_poly.pdbx_seq_one_letter_code
_entity_poly.pdbx_strand_id
1 'polypeptide(L)'
;GGVWANYSWGRFWGWDPKETWALIALLCYITTLHGRLAGWWTEFGLVVASVVCFLAVLMAWYGVNFVLGKGLHSYGFGIGGETYVGTFVIADLLFVAFAIWRHRSSKRFPITREEPVAAAVSAAD
;
A
#
# COMPACT_ATOMS: atom_id res chain seq x y z
N GLY A 1 -18.10 0.33 14.77
CA GLY A 1 -16.99 -0.30 15.51
C GLY A 1 -17.21 -0.17 17.00
N GLY A 2 -16.74 0.92 17.60
CA GLY A 2 -16.74 1.10 19.07
C GLY A 2 -18.11 0.99 19.76
N VAL A 3 -19.19 1.47 19.15
CA VAL A 3 -20.55 1.31 19.71
C VAL A 3 -20.92 -0.17 19.85
N TRP A 4 -20.66 -0.97 18.81
CA TRP A 4 -20.91 -2.42 18.85
C TRP A 4 -19.99 -3.15 19.83
N ALA A 5 -18.72 -2.73 19.94
CA ALA A 5 -17.79 -3.25 20.93
C ALA A 5 -18.28 -3.00 22.36
N ASN A 6 -18.86 -1.81 22.63
CA ASN A 6 -19.44 -1.50 23.93
C ASN A 6 -20.65 -2.39 24.26
N TYR A 7 -21.52 -2.65 23.28
CA TYR A 7 -22.63 -3.59 23.45
C TYR A 7 -22.18 -5.05 23.64
N SER A 8 -21.06 -5.45 23.05
CA SER A 8 -20.59 -6.85 23.08
C SER A 8 -19.68 -7.17 24.26
N TRP A 9 -18.83 -6.22 24.67
CA TRP A 9 -17.74 -6.43 25.63
C TRP A 9 -17.67 -5.37 26.74
N GLY A 10 -18.65 -4.46 26.82
CA GLY A 10 -18.72 -3.44 27.87
C GLY A 10 -17.66 -2.35 27.80
N ARG A 11 -16.96 -2.23 26.66
CA ARG A 11 -15.96 -1.18 26.41
C ARG A 11 -15.94 -0.76 24.95
N PHE A 12 -15.58 0.49 24.68
CA PHE A 12 -15.47 1.01 23.30
C PHE A 12 -14.18 0.59 22.58
N TRP A 13 -13.11 0.30 23.35
CA TRP A 13 -11.77 -0.04 22.86
C TRP A 13 -10.97 -0.76 23.95
N GLY A 14 -10.09 -1.67 23.56
CA GLY A 14 -9.25 -2.52 24.40
C GLY A 14 -7.81 -2.75 23.90
N TRP A 15 -7.37 -2.09 22.83
CA TRP A 15 -6.02 -2.20 22.24
C TRP A 15 -5.61 -3.63 21.86
N ASP A 16 -6.56 -4.51 21.60
CA ASP A 16 -6.23 -5.83 21.09
C ASP A 16 -5.67 -5.72 19.65
N PRO A 17 -5.03 -6.78 19.12
CA PRO A 17 -4.42 -6.72 17.80
C PRO A 17 -5.38 -6.29 16.69
N LYS A 18 -6.68 -6.65 16.73
CA LYS A 18 -7.60 -6.27 15.65
C LYS A 18 -7.94 -4.78 15.70
N GLU A 19 -8.20 -4.27 16.90
CA GLU A 19 -8.41 -2.84 17.13
C GLU A 19 -7.17 -2.02 16.75
N THR A 20 -5.99 -2.44 17.19
CA THR A 20 -4.72 -1.76 16.88
C THR A 20 -4.47 -1.70 15.37
N TRP A 21 -4.66 -2.81 14.65
CA TRP A 21 -4.50 -2.82 13.20
C TRP A 21 -5.60 -2.07 12.45
N ALA A 22 -6.82 -2.01 12.98
CA ALA A 22 -7.87 -1.14 12.44
C ALA A 22 -7.49 0.34 12.54
N LEU A 23 -6.86 0.76 13.64
CA LEU A 23 -6.33 2.12 13.79
C LEU A 23 -5.17 2.36 12.80
N ILE A 24 -4.22 1.43 12.68
CA ILE A 24 -3.09 1.55 11.73
C ILE A 24 -3.62 1.70 10.31
N ALA A 25 -4.56 0.86 9.88
CA ALA A 25 -5.15 0.94 8.55
C ALA A 25 -5.83 2.30 8.32
N LEU A 26 -6.60 2.79 9.29
CA LEU A 26 -7.22 4.11 9.23
C LEU A 26 -6.15 5.21 9.06
N LEU A 27 -5.08 5.17 9.84
CA LEU A 27 -3.99 6.14 9.75
C LEU A 27 -3.29 6.08 8.39
N CYS A 28 -3.02 4.89 7.83
CA CYS A 28 -2.46 4.75 6.49
C CYS A 28 -3.32 5.45 5.43
N TYR A 29 -4.64 5.27 5.47
CA TYR A 29 -5.55 5.95 4.55
C TYR A 29 -5.59 7.46 4.77
N ILE A 30 -5.68 7.93 6.02
CA ILE A 30 -5.69 9.35 6.34
C ILE A 30 -4.39 10.01 5.85
N THR A 31 -3.23 9.42 6.13
CA THR A 31 -1.93 9.95 5.68
C THR A 31 -1.83 9.99 4.16
N THR A 32 -2.31 8.95 3.47
CA THR A 32 -2.28 8.90 2.00
C THR A 32 -3.20 9.96 1.38
N LEU A 33 -4.43 10.09 1.89
CA LEU A 33 -5.38 11.10 1.43
C LEU A 33 -4.92 12.52 1.76
N HIS A 34 -4.41 12.74 2.97
CA HIS A 34 -3.88 14.02 3.39
C HIS A 34 -2.70 14.44 2.51
N GLY A 35 -1.76 13.52 2.27
CA GLY A 35 -0.64 13.81 1.40
C GLY A 35 -1.08 14.08 -0.05
N ARG A 36 -2.19 13.50 -0.52
CA ARG A 36 -2.73 13.82 -1.87
C ARG A 36 -3.21 15.27 -1.91
N LEU A 37 -3.99 15.66 -0.91
CA LEU A 37 -4.52 17.03 -0.81
C LEU A 37 -3.41 18.06 -0.55
N ALA A 38 -2.37 17.68 0.18
CA ALA A 38 -1.21 18.51 0.48
C ALA A 38 -0.14 18.52 -0.64
N GLY A 39 -0.34 17.75 -1.72
CA GLY A 39 0.59 17.68 -2.85
C GLY A 39 1.91 16.94 -2.57
N TRP A 40 1.96 16.09 -1.54
CA TRP A 40 3.16 15.31 -1.16
C TRP A 40 3.42 14.13 -2.11
N TRP A 41 2.36 13.58 -2.70
CA TRP A 41 2.46 12.40 -3.56
C TRP A 41 2.36 12.78 -5.03
N THR A 42 3.20 12.14 -5.85
CA THR A 42 2.98 12.08 -7.30
C THR A 42 1.90 11.05 -7.62
N GLU A 43 1.31 11.11 -8.81
CA GLU A 43 0.31 10.11 -9.27
C GLU A 43 0.81 8.66 -9.06
N PHE A 44 2.08 8.39 -9.39
CA PHE A 44 2.68 7.08 -9.17
C PHE A 44 2.89 6.77 -7.68
N GLY A 45 3.30 7.76 -6.89
CA GLY A 45 3.41 7.61 -5.43
C GLY A 45 2.07 7.26 -4.78
N LEU A 46 0.96 7.81 -5.29
CA LEU A 46 -0.38 7.52 -4.79
C LEU A 46 -0.83 6.10 -5.11
N VAL A 47 -0.46 5.57 -6.29
CA VAL A 47 -0.69 4.17 -6.67
C VAL A 47 0.07 3.22 -5.74
N VAL A 48 1.32 3.53 -5.38
CA VAL A 48 2.08 2.71 -4.44
C VAL A 48 1.49 2.81 -3.02
N ALA A 49 1.08 4.00 -2.60
CA ALA A 49 0.50 4.21 -1.28
C ALA A 49 -0.86 3.48 -1.11
N SER A 50 -1.68 3.38 -2.16
CA SER A 50 -2.94 2.62 -2.11
C SER A 50 -2.71 1.12 -1.88
N VAL A 51 -1.65 0.55 -2.46
CA VAL A 51 -1.26 -0.85 -2.20
C VAL A 51 -0.85 -1.05 -0.75
N VAL A 52 -0.04 -0.14 -0.19
CA VAL A 52 0.35 -0.20 1.24
C VAL A 52 -0.89 -0.10 2.15
N CYS A 53 -1.85 0.78 1.82
CA CYS A 53 -3.10 0.88 2.56
C CYS A 53 -3.93 -0.41 2.49
N PHE A 54 -3.97 -1.06 1.33
CA PHE A 54 -4.62 -2.35 1.17
C PHE A 54 -3.95 -3.44 2.01
N LEU A 55 -2.62 -3.52 2.03
CA LEU A 55 -1.89 -4.48 2.87
C LEU A 55 -2.16 -4.28 4.37
N ALA A 56 -2.32 -3.03 4.83
CA ALA A 56 -2.70 -2.75 6.22
C ALA A 56 -4.11 -3.28 6.56
N VAL A 57 -5.07 -3.16 5.64
CA VAL A 57 -6.41 -3.75 5.80
C VAL A 57 -6.34 -5.28 5.78
N LEU A 58 -5.55 -5.86 4.87
CA LEU A 58 -5.34 -7.30 4.78
C LEU A 58 -4.72 -7.84 6.08
N MET A 59 -3.82 -7.11 6.73
CA MET A 59 -3.28 -7.48 8.03
C MET A 59 -4.35 -7.40 9.14
N ALA A 60 -5.18 -6.34 9.17
CA ALA A 60 -6.25 -6.20 10.16
C ALA A 60 -7.32 -7.31 10.04
N TRP A 61 -7.61 -7.74 8.80
CA TRP A 61 -8.68 -8.69 8.51
C TRP A 61 -8.19 -10.14 8.48
N TYR A 62 -7.10 -10.44 7.78
CA TYR A 62 -6.56 -11.79 7.69
C TYR A 62 -5.44 -12.03 8.71
N GLY A 63 -4.45 -11.13 8.74
CA GLY A 63 -3.25 -11.31 9.55
C GLY A 63 -3.52 -11.44 11.05
N VAL A 64 -4.39 -10.62 11.62
CA VAL A 64 -4.73 -10.73 13.05
C VAL A 64 -5.40 -12.06 13.38
N ASN A 65 -6.29 -12.55 12.50
CA ASN A 65 -7.03 -13.78 12.73
C ASN A 65 -6.15 -15.05 12.58
N PHE A 66 -5.25 -15.09 11.60
CA PHE A 66 -4.51 -16.32 11.25
C PHE A 66 -3.01 -16.28 11.58
N VAL A 67 -2.37 -15.10 11.57
CA VAL A 67 -0.92 -14.95 11.82
C VAL A 67 -0.62 -14.64 13.28
N LEU A 68 -1.40 -13.73 13.89
CA LEU A 68 -1.21 -13.34 15.29
C LEU A 68 -2.02 -14.20 16.25
N GLY A 69 -3.21 -14.66 15.86
CA GLY A 69 -4.02 -15.63 16.61
C GLY A 69 -4.41 -15.19 18.03
N LYS A 70 -4.33 -13.89 18.35
CA LYS A 70 -4.58 -13.34 19.69
C LYS A 70 -5.65 -12.25 19.68
N GLY A 71 -6.49 -12.27 20.72
CA GLY A 71 -7.52 -11.25 20.98
C GLY A 71 -8.94 -11.79 20.89
N LEU A 72 -9.89 -11.08 21.52
CA LEU A 72 -11.33 -11.39 21.54
C LEU A 72 -11.97 -11.41 20.14
N HIS A 73 -11.29 -10.80 19.19
CA HIS A 73 -11.67 -10.69 17.80
C HIS A 73 -11.14 -11.81 16.90
N SER A 74 -10.29 -12.70 17.41
CA SER A 74 -9.72 -13.79 16.64
C SER A 74 -10.72 -14.95 16.60
N TYR A 75 -11.38 -15.14 15.45
CA TYR A 75 -12.35 -16.22 15.25
C TYR A 75 -11.84 -17.32 14.31
N GLY A 76 -10.70 -17.07 13.65
CA GLY A 76 -10.09 -17.97 12.67
C GLY A 76 -9.18 -19.00 13.33
N PHE A 77 -9.74 -19.97 14.06
CA PHE A 77 -9.00 -21.18 14.44
C PHE A 77 -9.22 -22.25 13.36
N GLY A 78 -8.68 -22.02 12.16
CA GLY A 78 -8.88 -22.89 11.01
C GLY A 78 -7.58 -23.18 10.27
N ILE A 79 -7.43 -24.42 9.80
CA ILE A 79 -6.36 -24.82 8.88
C ILE A 79 -6.70 -24.26 7.50
N GLY A 80 -5.85 -23.38 6.97
CA GLY A 80 -5.78 -23.10 5.53
C GLY A 80 -5.94 -21.63 5.14
N GLY A 81 -5.13 -21.23 4.15
CA GLY A 81 -5.16 -19.88 3.56
C GLY A 81 -3.82 -19.15 3.63
N GLU A 82 -2.98 -19.47 4.61
CA GLU A 82 -1.80 -18.65 4.93
C GLU A 82 -0.79 -18.63 3.78
N THR A 83 -0.63 -19.77 3.12
CA THR A 83 0.22 -19.93 1.95
C THR A 83 -0.34 -19.13 0.77
N TYR A 84 -1.64 -19.20 0.51
CA TYR A 84 -2.29 -18.41 -0.56
C TYR A 84 -2.16 -16.91 -0.31
N VAL A 85 -2.47 -16.44 0.90
CA VAL A 85 -2.36 -15.02 1.25
C VAL A 85 -0.89 -14.58 1.24
N GLY A 86 0.02 -15.38 1.78
CA GLY A 86 1.45 -15.10 1.75
C GLY A 86 1.99 -15.00 0.33
N THR A 87 1.64 -15.96 -0.55
CA THR A 87 2.03 -15.92 -1.96
C THR A 87 1.45 -14.70 -2.69
N PHE A 88 0.20 -14.35 -2.42
CA PHE A 88 -0.43 -13.14 -2.97
C PHE A 88 0.30 -11.87 -2.53
N VAL A 89 0.59 -11.72 -1.23
CA VAL A 89 1.32 -10.55 -0.71
C VAL A 89 2.71 -10.45 -1.32
N ILE A 90 3.45 -11.58 -1.43
CA ILE A 90 4.76 -11.59 -2.06
C ILE A 90 4.65 -11.20 -3.53
N ALA A 91 3.71 -11.77 -4.28
CA ALA A 91 3.50 -11.45 -5.69
C ALA A 91 3.15 -9.97 -5.91
N ASP A 92 2.29 -9.41 -5.05
CA ASP A 92 1.89 -8.01 -5.10
C ASP A 92 3.07 -7.07 -4.79
N LEU A 93 3.88 -7.37 -3.78
CA LEU A 93 5.09 -6.61 -3.48
C LEU A 93 6.13 -6.69 -4.61
N LEU A 94 6.29 -7.85 -5.24
CA LEU A 94 7.16 -8.02 -6.40
C LEU A 94 6.65 -7.22 -7.60
N PHE A 95 5.34 -7.21 -7.84
CA PHE A 95 4.71 -6.42 -8.89
C PHE A 95 4.93 -4.92 -8.67
N VAL A 96 4.72 -4.43 -7.44
CA VAL A 96 4.99 -3.03 -7.08
C VAL A 96 6.47 -2.70 -7.22
N ALA A 97 7.37 -3.56 -6.75
CA ALA A 97 8.82 -3.36 -6.90
C ALA A 97 9.23 -3.29 -8.38
N PHE A 98 8.69 -4.18 -9.21
CA PHE A 98 8.89 -4.16 -10.65
C PHE A 98 8.34 -2.87 -11.29
N ALA A 99 7.14 -2.43 -10.90
CA ALA A 99 6.55 -1.19 -11.39
C ALA A 99 7.38 0.03 -11.01
N ILE A 100 7.89 0.10 -9.77
CA ILE A 100 8.79 1.15 -9.30
C ILE A 100 10.08 1.14 -10.12
N TRP A 101 10.70 -0.02 -10.30
CA TRP A 101 11.91 -0.17 -11.10
C TRP A 101 11.69 0.30 -12.54
N ARG A 102 10.62 -0.16 -13.19
CA ARG A 102 10.26 0.25 -14.56
C ARG A 102 10.00 1.75 -14.66
N HIS A 103 9.30 2.34 -13.70
CA HIS A 103 9.01 3.77 -13.64
C HIS A 103 10.28 4.61 -13.49
N ARG A 104 11.23 4.18 -12.65
CA ARG A 104 12.52 4.85 -12.48
C ARG A 104 13.39 4.76 -13.74
N SER A 105 13.36 3.62 -14.43
CA SER A 105 14.12 3.41 -15.67
C SER A 105 13.59 4.24 -16.85
N SER A 106 12.29 4.55 -16.91
CA SER A 106 11.71 5.41 -17.96
C SER A 106 12.17 6.86 -17.90
N LYS A 107 12.49 7.39 -16.72
CA LYS A 107 12.93 8.79 -16.55
C LYS A 107 14.37 9.04 -17.02
N ARG A 108 15.09 8.01 -17.50
CA ARG A 108 16.51 8.10 -17.90
C ARG A 108 16.77 8.44 -19.37
N PHE A 109 15.75 8.59 -20.21
CA PHE A 109 15.93 8.98 -21.61
C PHE A 109 15.49 10.43 -21.84
N PRO A 110 16.37 11.42 -21.62
CA PRO A 110 16.21 12.69 -22.29
C PRO A 110 16.46 12.42 -23.78
N ILE A 111 15.41 12.44 -24.58
CA ILE A 111 15.54 12.49 -26.04
C ILE A 111 16.18 13.86 -26.34
N THR A 112 17.50 13.91 -26.48
CA THR A 112 18.21 15.04 -27.09
C THR A 112 17.89 15.05 -28.59
N ARG A 113 16.69 15.51 -28.94
CA ARG A 113 16.30 15.86 -30.30
C ARG A 113 16.77 17.28 -30.60
N GLU A 114 18.08 17.51 -30.68
CA GLU A 114 18.59 18.80 -31.20
C GLU A 114 19.74 18.66 -32.20
N GLU A 115 20.42 17.51 -32.31
CA GLU A 115 21.62 17.45 -33.17
C GLU A 115 21.44 17.28 -34.70
N PRO A 116 20.33 16.80 -35.29
CA PRO A 116 20.30 16.69 -36.76
C PRO A 116 19.97 18.01 -37.47
N VAL A 117 19.38 19.01 -36.79
CA VAL A 117 18.98 20.28 -37.44
C VAL A 117 20.12 21.29 -37.42
N ALA A 118 20.82 21.43 -36.29
CA ALA A 118 21.97 22.34 -36.19
C ALA A 118 23.14 21.93 -37.10
N ALA A 119 23.40 20.62 -37.22
CA ALA A 119 24.43 20.09 -38.12
C ALA A 119 24.08 20.27 -39.60
N ALA A 120 22.80 20.22 -39.97
CA ALA A 120 22.34 20.43 -41.35
C ALA A 120 22.42 21.90 -41.78
N VAL A 121 22.21 22.84 -40.85
CA VAL A 121 22.34 24.29 -41.11
C VAL A 121 23.82 24.69 -41.21
N SER A 122 24.69 24.14 -40.36
CA SER A 122 26.14 24.42 -40.40
C SER A 122 26.86 23.83 -41.63
N ALA A 123 26.28 22.85 -42.33
CA ALA A 123 26.85 22.28 -43.56
C ALA A 123 26.38 23.00 -44.84
N ALA A 124 25.47 23.97 -44.70
CA ALA A 124 24.90 24.75 -45.80
C ALA A 124 25.50 26.16 -45.93
N ASP A 125 26.36 26.57 -45.00
CA ASP A 125 27.18 27.80 -45.03
C ASP A 125 28.63 27.47 -45.44
#